data_AF-A0A7Y2CF28-F1
#
_entry.id   AF-A0A7Y2CF28-F1
#
_cell.length_a   1.000
_cell.length_b   1.000
_cell.length_c   1.000
_cell.angle_alpha   90.00
_cell.angle_beta   90.00
_cell.angle_gamma   90.00
#
_symmetry.space_group_name_H-M   'P 1'
#
loop_
_entity.id
_entity.type
_entity.pdbx_description
1 polymer ?
#
loop_
_entity_poly.entity_id
_entity_poly.type
_entity_poly.pdbx_seq_one_letter_code
_entity_poly.pdbx_strand_id
1 'polypeptide(L)'
;MVYTIQTDPVPQKGQIRGACSIPVRVGHYWIQPVSDLNSVVVLDISDPRAPFEVHRINTPKWFKPHWLAKDKASNRLVMGAELGGEDGFFILRIDTDTGRIGFDPDFKARRSGSLFAKSHPGYIKLRRQDWPHGQSGNAWGHAALFWQDE
;
A
#
# COMPACT_ATOMS: atom_id res chain seq x y z
N MET A 1 17.43 -9.17 19.67
CA MET A 1 16.02 -8.97 20.08
C MET A 1 15.17 -9.16 18.83
N VAL A 2 14.02 -9.82 18.89
CA VAL A 2 13.17 -10.02 17.71
C VAL A 2 12.05 -8.98 17.75
N TYR A 3 11.97 -8.12 16.73
CA TYR A 3 10.80 -7.26 16.56
C TYR A 3 9.65 -8.11 16.02
N THR A 4 8.52 -8.09 16.71
CA THR A 4 7.34 -8.86 16.31
C THR A 4 6.17 -7.92 16.09
N ILE A 5 5.57 -7.98 14.91
CA ILE A 5 4.30 -7.35 14.65
C ILE A 5 3.23 -8.31 15.15
N GLN A 6 2.55 -7.93 16.23
CA GLN A 6 1.46 -8.74 16.79
C GLN A 6 0.23 -8.60 15.87
N THR A 7 -0.23 -9.72 15.34
CA THR A 7 -1.49 -9.84 14.60
C THR A 7 -2.39 -10.84 15.34
N ASP A 8 -3.68 -10.84 15.01
CA ASP A 8 -4.56 -11.90 15.49
C ASP A 8 -4.04 -13.27 15.01
N PRO A 9 -4.31 -14.36 15.75
CA PRO A 9 -3.83 -15.70 15.39
C PRO A 9 -4.27 -16.11 13.98
N VAL A 10 -3.35 -16.71 13.23
CA VAL A 10 -3.63 -17.23 11.88
C VAL A 10 -4.78 -18.25 11.95
N PRO A 11 -5.80 -18.19 11.07
CA PRO A 11 -6.86 -19.18 11.00
C PRO A 11 -6.33 -20.61 10.76
N GLN A 12 -7.06 -21.62 11.25
CA GLN A 12 -6.59 -23.00 11.35
C GLN A 12 -6.12 -23.63 10.01
N LYS A 13 -5.30 -24.69 10.16
CA LYS A 13 -4.71 -25.52 9.08
C LYS A 13 -5.76 -25.88 8.02
N GLY A 14 -5.53 -25.46 6.77
CA GLY A 14 -6.45 -25.66 5.63
C GLY A 14 -6.99 -24.36 5.01
N GLN A 15 -6.80 -23.21 5.67
CA GLN A 15 -7.26 -21.89 5.22
C GLN A 15 -6.16 -20.96 4.66
N ILE A 16 -4.95 -21.45 4.39
CA ILE A 16 -3.88 -20.60 3.88
C ILE A 16 -4.14 -20.24 2.41
N ARG A 17 -4.82 -19.12 2.18
CA ARG A 17 -4.35 -18.18 1.17
C ARG A 17 -3.40 -17.27 1.92
N GLY A 18 -2.11 -17.59 1.90
CA GLY A 18 -1.12 -16.80 2.61
C GLY A 18 -1.24 -15.35 2.14
N ALA A 19 -1.43 -14.44 3.09
CA ALA A 19 -1.31 -13.02 2.80
C ALA A 19 0.15 -12.79 2.40
N CYS A 20 0.43 -12.55 1.11
CA CYS A 20 1.75 -12.03 0.77
C CYS A 20 1.79 -10.59 1.28
N SER A 21 2.91 -10.16 1.82
CA SER A 21 3.03 -8.81 2.36
C SER A 21 4.39 -8.29 1.92
N ILE A 22 4.44 -7.82 0.67
CA ILE A 22 5.68 -7.47 -0.02
C ILE A 22 6.13 -6.08 0.43
N PRO A 23 7.23 -5.98 1.18
CA PRO A 23 7.70 -4.73 1.73
C PRO A 23 8.60 -4.00 0.75
N VAL A 24 8.90 -2.74 1.06
CA VAL A 24 9.97 -1.99 0.38
C VAL A 24 10.94 -1.42 1.40
N ARG A 25 12.18 -1.22 0.96
CA ARG A 25 13.20 -0.48 1.72
C ARG A 25 13.40 0.91 1.13
N VAL A 26 13.40 1.93 1.97
CA VAL A 26 13.78 3.31 1.59
C VAL A 26 14.84 3.78 2.58
N GLY A 27 16.09 3.91 2.13
CA GLY A 27 17.21 4.14 3.05
C GLY A 27 17.36 2.99 4.06
N HIS A 28 17.30 3.33 5.34
CA HIS A 28 17.28 2.39 6.46
C HIS A 28 15.86 2.15 7.02
N TYR A 29 14.81 2.54 6.29
CA TYR A 29 13.42 2.26 6.66
C TYR A 29 12.89 1.02 5.93
N TRP A 30 12.33 0.08 6.69
CA TRP A 30 11.57 -1.07 6.17
C TRP A 30 10.08 -0.76 6.27
N ILE A 31 9.39 -0.77 5.14
CA ILE A 31 7.98 -0.40 5.05
C ILE A 31 7.17 -1.65 4.72
N GLN A 32 6.37 -2.10 5.69
CA GLN A 32 5.69 -3.38 5.69
C GLN A 32 4.18 -3.18 5.59
N PRO A 33 3.52 -3.57 4.49
CA PRO A 33 2.07 -3.74 4.52
C PRO A 33 1.72 -4.92 5.45
N VAL A 34 0.68 -4.76 6.27
CA VAL A 34 0.20 -5.79 7.20
C VAL A 34 -1.32 -5.90 7.05
N SER A 35 -1.73 -6.86 6.21
CA SER A 35 -3.12 -7.10 5.81
C SER A 35 -4.06 -7.35 6.98
N ASP A 36 -3.63 -8.19 7.93
CA ASP A 36 -4.41 -8.56 9.12
C ASP A 36 -4.68 -7.38 10.05
N LEU A 37 -3.77 -6.40 10.07
CA LEU A 37 -3.93 -5.18 10.85
C LEU A 37 -4.59 -4.03 10.08
N ASN A 38 -4.91 -4.21 8.79
CA ASN A 38 -5.29 -3.11 7.90
C ASN A 38 -4.34 -1.90 8.08
N SER A 39 -3.03 -2.13 8.04
CA SER A 39 -2.05 -1.08 8.30
C SER A 39 -0.78 -1.24 7.49
N VAL A 40 -0.01 -0.15 7.43
CA VAL A 40 1.37 -0.15 6.93
C VAL A 40 2.26 0.30 8.07
N VAL A 41 3.25 -0.52 8.39
CA VAL A 41 4.21 -0.32 9.48
C VAL A 41 5.54 0.13 8.88
N VAL A 42 6.18 1.13 9.49
CA VAL A 42 7.52 1.57 9.14
C VAL A 42 8.44 1.26 10.30
N LEU A 43 9.47 0.46 10.03
CA LEU A 43 10.53 0.14 10.96
C LEU A 43 11.80 0.89 10.57
N ASP A 44 12.48 1.48 11.53
CA ASP A 44 13.89 1.83 11.40
C ASP A 44 14.72 0.54 11.59
N ILE A 45 15.53 0.22 10.59
CA ILE A 45 16.43 -0.94 10.54
C ILE A 45 17.90 -0.51 10.44
N SER A 46 18.25 0.67 10.96
CA SER A 46 19.64 1.17 11.03
C SER A 46 20.55 0.24 11.83
N ASP A 47 20.04 -0.37 12.91
CA ASP A 47 20.57 -1.63 13.45
C ASP A 47 19.60 -2.79 13.15
N PRO A 48 19.89 -3.65 12.15
CA PRO A 48 19.01 -4.74 11.76
C PRO A 48 18.84 -5.82 12.86
N ARG A 49 19.66 -5.80 13.91
CA ARG A 49 19.54 -6.72 15.07
C ARG A 49 18.57 -6.22 16.13
N ALA A 50 18.16 -4.96 16.04
CA ALA A 50 17.26 -4.29 16.98
C ALA A 50 16.34 -3.28 16.27
N PRO A 51 15.54 -3.72 15.27
CA PRO A 51 14.63 -2.81 14.58
C PRO A 51 13.50 -2.34 15.49
N PHE A 52 12.99 -1.13 15.23
CA PHE A 52 11.90 -0.53 15.99
C PHE A 52 10.95 0.26 15.09
N GLU A 53 9.68 0.33 15.46
CA GLU A 53 8.68 1.06 14.69
C GLU A 53 8.79 2.57 14.90
N VAL A 54 8.88 3.30 13.79
CA VAL A 54 8.93 4.78 13.76
C VAL A 54 7.62 5.39 13.31
N HIS A 55 6.82 4.64 12.53
CA HIS A 55 5.55 5.14 12.04
C HIS A 55 4.59 4.01 11.65
N ARG A 56 3.30 4.34 11.66
CA ARG A 56 2.22 3.46 11.19
C ARG A 56 1.06 4.28 10.65
N ILE A 57 0.47 3.82 9.56
CA ILE A 57 -0.82 4.31 9.08
C ILE A 57 -1.82 3.17 8.98
N ASN A 58 -3.09 3.47 9.25
CA ASN A 58 -4.19 2.55 9.02
C ASN A 58 -4.75 2.73 7.60
N THR A 59 -5.07 1.64 6.94
CA THR A 59 -5.83 1.62 5.69
C THR A 59 -7.33 1.49 5.99
N PRO A 60 -8.20 1.88 5.04
CA PRO A 60 -9.62 1.59 5.17
C PRO A 60 -9.87 0.08 5.35
N LYS A 61 -10.91 -0.30 6.11
CA LYS A 61 -11.21 -1.72 6.42
C LYS A 61 -11.37 -2.60 5.17
N TRP A 62 -11.89 -2.03 4.08
CA TRP A 62 -12.09 -2.70 2.80
C TRP A 62 -10.80 -2.84 1.97
N PHE A 63 -9.73 -2.13 2.35
CA PHE A 63 -8.44 -2.19 1.67
C PHE A 63 -7.45 -2.99 2.53
N LYS A 64 -7.15 -4.21 2.10
CA LYS A 64 -6.23 -5.14 2.77
C LYS A 64 -4.82 -4.98 2.19
N PRO A 65 -3.92 -4.19 2.81
CA PRO A 65 -2.65 -3.84 2.19
C PRO A 65 -1.76 -5.08 2.03
N HIS A 66 -1.22 -5.25 0.82
CA HIS A 66 -0.55 -6.49 0.39
C HIS A 66 0.82 -6.26 -0.24
N TRP A 67 0.93 -5.24 -1.08
CA TRP A 67 2.09 -5.02 -1.93
C TRP A 67 2.49 -3.56 -1.91
N LEU A 68 3.79 -3.27 -1.80
CA LEU A 68 4.35 -1.95 -2.00
C LEU A 68 5.37 -1.94 -3.14
N ALA A 69 5.39 -0.86 -3.91
CA ALA A 69 6.49 -0.53 -4.81
C ALA A 69 6.89 0.95 -4.65
N LYS A 70 8.19 1.22 -4.74
CA LYS A 70 8.78 2.56 -4.60
C LYS A 70 9.10 3.12 -5.98
N ASP A 71 8.67 4.34 -6.25
CA ASP A 71 9.19 5.10 -7.38
C ASP A 71 10.65 5.49 -7.08
N LYS A 72 11.61 5.17 -7.95
CA LYS A 72 13.01 5.54 -7.69
C LYS A 72 13.25 7.06 -7.81
N ALA A 73 12.43 7.77 -8.58
CA ALA A 73 12.63 9.19 -8.89
C ALA A 73 11.99 10.18 -7.91
N SER A 74 11.06 9.72 -7.07
CA SER A 74 10.33 10.58 -6.13
C SER A 74 10.23 9.96 -4.75
N ASN A 75 9.52 10.61 -3.82
CA ASN A 75 9.20 10.06 -2.52
C ASN A 75 7.87 9.29 -2.49
N ARG A 76 7.40 8.78 -3.63
CA ARG A 76 6.11 8.08 -3.74
C ARG A 76 6.22 6.57 -3.67
N LEU A 77 5.20 5.97 -3.07
CA LEU A 77 4.96 4.54 -3.02
C LEU A 77 3.61 4.25 -3.68
N VAL A 78 3.46 3.08 -4.31
CA VAL A 78 2.17 2.54 -4.70
C VAL A 78 1.88 1.31 -3.85
N MET A 79 0.68 1.26 -3.31
CA MET A 79 0.19 0.21 -2.44
C MET A 79 -0.98 -0.51 -3.10
N GLY A 80 -0.83 -1.82 -3.27
CA GLY A 80 -1.89 -2.74 -3.69
C GLY A 80 -2.57 -3.41 -2.51
N ALA A 81 -3.76 -3.95 -2.78
CA ALA A 81 -4.53 -4.73 -1.83
C ALA A 81 -4.59 -6.21 -2.24
N GLU A 82 -5.20 -7.02 -1.38
CA GLU A 82 -5.52 -8.43 -1.62
C GLU A 82 -6.89 -8.80 -1.04
N LEU A 83 -7.25 -10.09 -1.14
CA LEU A 83 -8.38 -10.71 -0.43
C LEU A 83 -9.73 -10.00 -0.69
N GLY A 84 -9.92 -9.50 -1.91
CA GLY A 84 -11.14 -8.80 -2.35
C GLY A 84 -11.05 -7.27 -2.29
N GLY A 85 -9.92 -6.70 -1.88
CA GLY A 85 -9.66 -5.26 -1.85
C GLY A 85 -9.02 -4.69 -3.13
N GLU A 86 -8.79 -5.51 -4.16
CA GLU A 86 -8.05 -5.16 -5.39
C GLU A 86 -8.81 -4.26 -6.39
N ASP A 87 -9.79 -3.50 -5.90
CA ASP A 87 -10.59 -2.56 -6.67
C ASP A 87 -9.89 -1.18 -6.86
N GLY A 88 -8.64 -1.07 -6.42
CA GLY A 88 -7.84 0.13 -6.52
C GLY A 88 -6.45 0.02 -5.92
N PHE A 89 -5.73 1.14 -5.98
CA PHE A 89 -4.40 1.31 -5.39
C PHE A 89 -4.35 2.58 -4.54
N PHE A 90 -3.50 2.62 -3.53
CA PHE A 90 -3.15 3.87 -2.85
C PHE A 90 -1.78 4.35 -3.29
N ILE A 91 -1.66 5.65 -3.60
CA ILE A 91 -0.36 6.33 -3.66
C ILE A 91 -0.07 6.90 -2.27
N LEU A 92 1.10 6.59 -1.74
CA LEU A 92 1.61 7.12 -0.48
C LEU A 92 2.82 8.02 -0.76
N ARG A 93 3.13 8.90 0.19
CA ARG A 93 4.42 9.59 0.29
C ARG A 93 5.18 9.11 1.50
N ILE A 94 6.50 9.11 1.39
CA ILE A 94 7.41 8.98 2.51
C ILE A 94 8.20 10.27 2.71
N ASP A 95 8.36 10.67 3.96
CA ASP A 95 9.43 11.55 4.40
C ASP A 95 10.67 10.68 4.64
N THR A 96 11.70 10.84 3.81
CA THR A 96 12.90 9.99 3.85
C THR A 96 13.83 10.31 5.02
N ASP A 97 13.62 11.43 5.71
CA ASP A 97 14.42 11.80 6.87
C ASP A 97 13.82 11.17 8.13
N THR A 98 12.49 11.13 8.24
CA THR A 98 11.78 10.66 9.44
C THR A 98 11.11 9.28 9.32
N GLY A 99 11.04 8.73 8.11
CA GLY A 99 10.34 7.48 7.83
C GLY A 99 8.81 7.59 7.87
N ARG A 100 8.26 8.80 8.10
CA ARG A 100 6.81 8.99 8.16
C ARG A 100 6.18 8.78 6.78
N ILE A 101 5.11 8.01 6.73
CA ILE A 101 4.33 7.77 5.51
C ILE A 101 2.92 8.36 5.64
N GLY A 102 2.32 8.71 4.50
CA GLY A 102 0.94 9.16 4.45
C GLY A 102 0.35 9.03 3.06
N PHE A 103 -0.98 9.03 2.95
CA PHE A 103 -1.66 9.02 1.66
C PHE A 103 -1.35 10.30 0.87
N ASP A 104 -0.99 10.16 -0.41
CA ASP A 104 -0.57 11.31 -1.23
C ASP A 104 -1.76 12.25 -1.52
N PRO A 105 -1.75 13.49 -1.00
CA PRO A 105 -2.88 14.40 -1.14
C PRO A 105 -3.06 14.93 -2.57
N ASP A 106 -2.04 14.82 -3.44
CA ASP A 106 -2.14 15.26 -4.83
C ASP A 106 -3.06 14.35 -5.64
N PHE A 107 -3.23 13.10 -5.20
CA PHE A 107 -4.10 12.09 -5.81
C PHE A 107 -5.50 12.14 -5.20
N LYS A 108 -6.20 13.25 -5.41
CA LYS A 108 -7.58 13.46 -4.93
C LYS A 108 -8.50 13.86 -6.08
N ALA A 109 -9.76 13.42 -6.03
CA ALA A 109 -10.75 13.82 -7.02
C ALA A 109 -10.96 15.35 -7.02
N ARG A 110 -10.60 16.01 -8.11
CA ARG A 110 -10.87 17.46 -8.33
C ARG A 110 -12.09 17.72 -9.22
N ARG A 111 -12.58 16.70 -9.93
CA ARG A 111 -13.75 16.77 -10.83
C ARG A 111 -14.56 15.48 -10.83
N SER A 112 -15.82 15.55 -11.25
CA SER A 112 -16.66 14.37 -11.46
C SER A 112 -16.02 13.44 -12.50
N GLY A 113 -16.21 12.13 -12.34
CA GLY A 113 -15.59 11.11 -13.20
C GLY A 113 -14.07 10.91 -12.99
N SER A 114 -13.45 11.58 -12.01
CA SER A 114 -12.01 11.40 -11.72
C SER A 114 -11.67 9.97 -11.31
N LEU A 115 -10.47 9.54 -11.74
CA LEU A 115 -9.84 8.28 -11.32
C LEU A 115 -9.65 8.21 -9.80
N PHE A 116 -9.45 9.36 -9.16
CA PHE A 116 -9.17 9.46 -7.75
C PHE A 116 -10.45 9.50 -6.92
N ALA A 117 -10.39 9.11 -5.65
CA ALA A 117 -11.51 9.26 -4.73
C ALA A 117 -11.52 10.66 -4.07
N LYS A 118 -12.73 11.16 -3.76
CA LYS A 118 -12.90 12.43 -3.05
C LYS A 118 -12.65 12.28 -1.55
N SER A 119 -13.10 11.16 -0.97
CA SER A 119 -13.02 10.83 0.47
C SER A 119 -11.74 10.12 0.89
N HIS A 120 -10.96 9.60 -0.07
CA HIS A 120 -9.72 8.87 0.19
C HIS A 120 -8.61 9.47 -0.69
N PRO A 121 -7.88 10.49 -0.21
CA PRO A 121 -6.67 10.97 -0.87
C PRO A 121 -5.71 9.80 -1.12
N GLY A 122 -4.94 9.86 -2.20
CA GLY A 122 -4.04 8.77 -2.61
C GLY A 122 -4.74 7.65 -3.39
N TYR A 123 -6.05 7.45 -3.25
CA TYR A 123 -6.72 6.28 -3.81
C TYR A 123 -7.06 6.43 -5.29
N ILE A 124 -6.57 5.49 -6.09
CA ILE A 124 -6.85 5.29 -7.51
C ILE A 124 -7.89 4.18 -7.64
N LYS A 125 -9.09 4.51 -8.14
CA LYS A 125 -10.18 3.55 -8.35
C LYS A 125 -9.96 2.75 -9.63
N LEU A 126 -10.19 1.44 -9.57
CA LEU A 126 -10.32 0.53 -10.71
C LEU A 126 -11.77 0.05 -10.94
N ARG A 127 -12.67 0.29 -9.99
CA ARG A 127 -14.10 0.03 -10.15
C ARG A 127 -14.77 1.08 -11.05
N ARG A 128 -14.74 0.86 -12.36
CA ARG A 128 -15.38 1.70 -13.38
C ARG A 128 -15.84 0.87 -14.58
N GLN A 129 -16.76 1.43 -15.37
CA GLN A 129 -17.28 0.77 -16.57
C GLN A 129 -16.49 1.15 -17.83
N ASP A 130 -16.19 2.43 -17.99
CA ASP A 130 -15.54 2.98 -19.18
C ASP A 130 -14.03 3.16 -18.99
N TRP A 131 -13.24 2.67 -19.95
CA TRP A 131 -11.79 2.86 -20.01
C TRP A 131 -11.38 3.53 -21.33
N PRO A 132 -10.15 4.08 -21.44
CA PRO A 132 -9.64 4.60 -22.70
C PRO A 132 -9.69 3.59 -23.87
N HIS A 133 -9.70 2.29 -23.58
CA HIS A 133 -9.80 1.21 -24.56
C HIS A 133 -11.23 0.66 -24.75
N GLY A 134 -12.26 1.30 -24.18
CA GLY A 134 -13.66 0.88 -24.28
C GLY A 134 -14.28 0.39 -22.96
N GLN A 135 -15.54 -0.07 -23.04
CA GLN A 135 -16.31 -0.53 -21.89
C GLN A 135 -15.99 -1.99 -21.55
N SER A 136 -14.99 -2.20 -20.69
CA SER A 136 -14.58 -3.53 -20.23
C SER A 136 -14.98 -3.84 -18.79
N GLY A 137 -15.63 -2.90 -18.08
CA GLY A 137 -16.07 -3.11 -16.71
C GLY A 137 -14.94 -2.96 -15.68
N ASN A 138 -15.18 -3.43 -14.45
CA ASN A 138 -14.23 -3.24 -13.36
C ASN A 138 -12.90 -3.94 -13.65
N ALA A 139 -11.79 -3.29 -13.29
CA ALA A 139 -10.48 -3.95 -13.28
C ALA A 139 -10.13 -4.47 -11.87
N TRP A 140 -9.37 -5.56 -11.83
CA TRP A 140 -8.84 -6.18 -10.61
C TRP A 140 -7.32 -6.08 -10.62
N GLY A 141 -6.77 -5.18 -9.80
CA GLY A 141 -5.35 -4.87 -9.80
C GLY A 141 -4.62 -5.56 -8.65
N HIS A 142 -3.83 -6.59 -8.95
CA HIS A 142 -3.05 -7.30 -7.92
C HIS A 142 -1.84 -6.48 -7.44
N ALA A 143 -1.05 -5.93 -8.37
CA ALA A 143 0.12 -5.13 -8.08
C ALA A 143 0.28 -4.00 -9.11
N ALA A 144 1.05 -2.98 -8.74
CA ALA A 144 1.43 -1.88 -9.60
C ALA A 144 2.88 -1.52 -9.37
N LEU A 145 3.55 -1.06 -10.42
CA LEU A 145 4.94 -0.62 -10.40
C LEU A 145 5.01 0.78 -11.02
N PHE A 146 6.01 1.55 -10.62
CA PHE A 146 6.36 2.78 -11.35
C PHE A 146 7.23 2.39 -12.53
N TRP A 147 6.73 2.71 -13.73
CA TRP A 147 7.54 2.66 -14.93
C TRP A 147 8.51 3.85 -14.93
N GLN A 148 9.73 3.62 -15.41
CA GLN A 148 10.70 4.68 -15.70
C GLN A 148 11.12 4.51 -17.15
N ASP A 149 11.07 5.60 -17.91
CA ASP A 149 11.71 5.63 -19.21
C ASP A 149 13.23 5.69 -18.97
N GLU A 150 13.98 4.88 -19.73
CA GLU A 150 15.46 4.83 -19.67
C GLU A 150 16.12 6.12 -20.17
#